data_AF-A0A4Y2H8M9-F1
#
_entry.id   AF-A0A4Y2H8M9-F1
#
_cell.length_a   1.000
_cell.length_b   1.000
_cell.length_c   1.000
_cell.angle_alpha   90.00
_cell.angle_beta   90.00
_cell.angle_gamma   90.00
#
_symmetry.space_group_name_H-M   'P 1'
#
loop_
_entity.id
_entity.type
_entity.pdbx_description
1 polymer ?
#
loop_
_entity_poly.entity_id
_entity_poly.type
_entity_poly.pdbx_seq_one_letter_code
_entity_poly.pdbx_strand_id
1 'polypeptide(L)'
;MLCTWMQDNKSDSWSEGLRFVQFMKNRAYHSGIKRTPYEALFGCKPKLGLTTSFLPEEVLKDINTEEQLEKVIESIQTMEKGETNQIMQEKEPV
;
A
#
# COMPACT_ATOMS: atom_id res chain seq x y z
N MET A 1 18.38 -2.13 -16.29
CA MET A 1 17.41 -2.55 -15.25
C MET A 1 17.80 -3.85 -14.58
N LEU A 2 17.86 -5.00 -15.28
CA LEU A 2 18.26 -6.25 -14.61
C LEU A 2 19.74 -6.26 -14.21
N CYS A 3 20.64 -5.89 -15.13
CA CYS A 3 22.07 -5.72 -14.79
C CYS A 3 22.29 -4.68 -13.69
N THR A 4 21.55 -3.57 -13.75
CA THR A 4 21.55 -2.52 -12.72
C THR A 4 21.12 -3.08 -11.36
N TRP A 5 20.02 -3.84 -11.31
CA TRP A 5 19.55 -4.48 -10.08
C TRP A 5 20.59 -5.44 -9.50
N MET A 6 21.23 -6.25 -10.35
CA MET A 6 22.30 -7.16 -9.92
C MET A 6 23.51 -6.42 -9.34
N GLN A 7 23.91 -5.30 -9.97
CA GLN A 7 24.99 -4.43 -9.47
C GLN A 7 24.63 -3.80 -8.12
N ASP A 8 23.43 -3.22 -8.01
CA ASP A 8 22.96 -2.55 -6.79
C ASP A 8 22.84 -3.53 -5.61
N ASN A 9 22.41 -4.76 -5.87
CA ASN A 9 22.23 -5.80 -4.86
C ASN A 9 23.47 -6.68 -4.66
N LYS A 10 24.58 -6.41 -5.37
CA LYS A 10 25.82 -7.21 -5.34
C LYS A 10 25.54 -8.72 -5.49
N SER A 11 24.64 -9.06 -6.40
CA SER A 11 24.13 -10.42 -6.58
C SER A 11 23.97 -10.75 -8.06
N ASP A 12 24.38 -11.97 -8.43
CA ASP A 12 24.20 -12.51 -9.79
C ASP A 12 22.88 -13.28 -9.95
N SER A 13 22.04 -13.31 -8.90
CA SER A 13 20.73 -13.97 -8.87
C SER A 13 19.69 -13.20 -9.70
N TRP A 14 19.89 -13.16 -11.02
CA TRP A 14 19.01 -12.45 -11.96
C TRP A 14 17.54 -12.90 -11.85
N SER A 15 17.30 -14.17 -11.53
CA SER A 15 15.97 -14.73 -11.34
C SER A 15 15.22 -14.09 -10.18
N GLU A 16 15.90 -13.73 -9.10
CA GLU A 16 15.33 -12.99 -7.97
C GLU A 16 14.99 -11.54 -8.37
N GLY A 17 15.88 -10.91 -9.15
CA GLY A 17 15.70 -9.53 -9.63
C GLY A 17 14.53 -9.35 -10.60
N LEU A 18 14.14 -10.41 -11.31
CA LEU A 18 13.09 -10.33 -12.34
C LEU A 18 11.78 -9.75 -11.82
N ARG A 19 11.31 -10.18 -10.64
CA ARG A 19 10.05 -9.69 -10.07
C ARG A 19 10.08 -8.19 -9.80
N PHE A 20 11.22 -7.67 -9.34
CA PHE A 20 11.41 -6.25 -9.06
C PHE A 20 11.43 -5.45 -10.36
N VAL A 21 12.21 -5.90 -11.35
CA VAL A 21 12.31 -5.25 -12.66
C VAL A 21 10.99 -5.25 -13.40
N GLN A 22 10.27 -6.37 -13.41
CA GLN A 22 8.95 -6.48 -14.01
C GLN A 22 7.98 -5.49 -13.35
N PHE A 23 7.97 -5.43 -12.01
CA PHE A 23 7.09 -4.51 -11.31
C PHE A 23 7.46 -3.03 -11.54
N MET A 24 8.75 -2.70 -11.63
CA MET A 24 9.21 -1.35 -12.01
C MET A 24 8.72 -0.96 -13.41
N LYS A 25 8.81 -1.87 -14.40
CA LYS A 25 8.30 -1.61 -15.76
C LYS A 25 6.79 -1.47 -15.79
N ASN A 26 6.06 -2.33 -15.07
CA ASN A 26 4.60 -2.34 -15.09
C ASN A 26 3.98 -1.11 -14.40
N ARG A 27 4.68 -0.48 -13.44
CA ARG A 27 4.22 0.74 -12.79
C ARG A 27 4.67 2.03 -13.47
N ALA A 28 5.54 1.95 -14.48
CA ALA A 28 6.03 3.14 -15.18
C ALA A 28 4.92 3.71 -16.08
N TYR A 29 4.79 5.04 -16.10
CA TYR A 29 3.83 5.70 -16.99
C TYR A 29 4.19 5.43 -18.45
N HIS A 30 3.22 4.95 -19.23
CA HIS A 30 3.41 4.68 -20.65
C HIS A 30 2.57 5.65 -21.49
N SER A 31 3.25 6.54 -22.22
CA SER A 31 2.63 7.65 -22.96
C SER A 31 1.57 7.20 -23.99
N GLY A 32 1.80 6.07 -24.67
CA GLY A 32 0.87 5.56 -25.69
C GLY A 32 -0.50 5.13 -25.15
N ILE A 33 -0.57 4.60 -23.92
CA ILE A 33 -1.83 4.16 -23.28
C ILE A 33 -2.33 5.18 -22.24
N LYS A 34 -1.57 6.27 -22.04
CA LYS A 34 -1.84 7.35 -21.08
C LYS A 34 -2.05 6.90 -19.63
N ARG A 35 -1.50 5.75 -19.26
CA ARG A 35 -1.54 5.16 -17.90
C ARG A 35 -0.38 4.17 -17.72
N THR A 36 -0.25 3.59 -16.54
CA THR A 36 0.73 2.50 -16.32
C THR A 36 0.20 1.18 -16.91
N PRO A 37 1.07 0.28 -17.43
CA PRO A 37 0.65 -1.05 -17.86
C PRO A 37 -0.10 -1.84 -16.79
N TYR A 38 0.27 -1.66 -15.51
CA TYR A 38 -0.44 -2.23 -14.37
C TYR A 38 -1.90 -1.75 -14.30
N GLU A 39 -2.12 -0.43 -14.33
CA GLU A 39 -3.47 0.14 -14.31
C GLU A 39 -4.29 -0.27 -15.54
N ALA A 40 -3.64 -0.41 -16.70
CA ALA A 40 -4.31 -0.87 -17.91
C ALA A 40 -4.85 -2.30 -17.79
N LEU A 41 -4.12 -3.18 -17.10
CA LEU A 41 -4.50 -4.58 -16.91
C LEU A 41 -5.46 -4.79 -15.75
N PHE A 42 -5.18 -4.17 -14.59
CA PHE A 42 -5.90 -4.43 -13.35
C PHE A 42 -7.00 -3.40 -13.03
N GLY A 43 -7.02 -2.27 -13.73
CA GLY A 43 -8.00 -1.20 -13.49
C GLY A 43 -7.78 -0.40 -12.20
N CYS A 44 -6.69 -0.65 -11.46
CA CYS A 44 -6.37 0.04 -10.22
C CYS A 44 -4.88 0.41 -10.14
N LYS A 45 -4.55 1.36 -9.27
CA LYS A 45 -3.15 1.74 -8.99
C LYS A 45 -2.45 0.62 -8.23
N PRO A 46 -1.15 0.37 -8.50
CA PRO A 46 -0.38 -0.61 -7.74
C PRO A 46 -0.25 -0.17 -6.27
N LYS A 47 -0.35 -1.13 -5.34
CA LYS A 47 -0.15 -0.87 -3.91
C LYS A 47 1.36 -0.86 -3.59
N LEU A 48 1.87 0.23 -3.03
CA LEU A 48 3.27 0.49 -2.68
C LEU A 48 3.44 0.57 -1.15
N GLY A 49 3.02 -0.48 -0.45
CA GLY A 49 3.03 -0.50 1.01
C GLY A 49 2.09 0.54 1.62
N LEU A 50 2.46 1.09 2.77
CA LEU A 50 1.60 2.01 3.54
C LEU A 50 1.35 3.34 2.84
N THR A 51 2.24 3.79 1.94
CA THR A 51 2.05 5.03 1.16
C THR A 51 0.84 5.01 0.23
N THR A 52 0.32 3.82 -0.07
CA THR A 52 -0.91 3.62 -0.88
C THR A 52 -2.10 3.17 -0.05
N SER A 53 -1.97 3.19 1.28
CA SER A 53 -3.09 2.93 2.18
C SER A 53 -4.00 4.16 2.26
N PHE A 54 -5.10 4.01 3.00
CA PHE A 54 -6.00 5.12 3.31
C PHE A 54 -5.53 5.96 4.51
N LEU A 55 -4.33 5.69 5.04
CA LEU A 55 -3.77 6.41 6.18
C LEU A 55 -3.30 7.81 5.75
N PRO A 56 -3.56 8.85 6.56
CA PRO A 56 -3.01 10.19 6.34
C PRO A 56 -1.48 10.18 6.31
N GLU A 57 -0.88 11.06 5.51
CA GLU A 57 0.57 11.13 5.35
C GLU A 57 1.27 11.56 6.65
N GLU A 58 0.59 12.33 7.50
CA GLU A 58 1.06 12.70 8.83
C GLU A 58 1.25 11.45 9.72
N VAL A 59 0.27 10.54 9.71
CA VAL A 59 0.33 9.30 10.49
C VAL A 59 1.45 8.39 9.96
N LEU A 60 1.66 8.35 8.65
CA LEU A 60 2.73 7.55 8.04
C LEU A 60 4.14 8.01 8.42
N LYS A 61 4.34 9.30 8.69
CA LYS A 61 5.65 9.84 9.12
C LYS A 61 6.02 9.43 10.54
N ASP A 62 5.02 9.24 11.39
CA ASP A 62 5.22 8.89 12.79
C ASP A 62 5.41 7.38 13.02
N ILE A 63 4.95 6.55 12.07
CA ILE A 63 5.12 5.09 12.11
C ILE A 63 6.54 4.71 11.65
N ASN A 64 7.35 4.29 12.63
CA ASN A 64 8.72 3.81 12.41
C ASN A 64 8.91 2.35 12.85
N THR A 65 8.02 1.81 13.68
CA THR A 65 8.05 0.41 14.14
C THR A 65 6.73 -0.32 13.92
N GLU A 66 6.80 -1.65 13.95
CA GLU A 66 5.62 -2.52 13.82
C GLU A 66 4.62 -2.29 14.95
N GLU A 67 5.10 -2.08 16.19
CA GLU A 67 4.24 -1.84 17.35
C GLU A 67 3.48 -0.50 17.24
N GLN A 68 4.07 0.51 16.59
CA GLN A 68 3.37 1.77 16.32
C GLN A 68 2.28 1.59 15.27
N LEU A 69 2.54 0.81 14.23
CA LEU A 69 1.54 0.46 13.22
C LEU A 69 0.38 -0.31 13.84
N GLU A 70 0.67 -1.25 14.74
CA GLU A 70 -0.35 -2.05 15.43
C GLU A 70 -1.29 -1.17 16.28
N LYS A 71 -0.74 -0.23 17.06
CA LYS A 71 -1.54 0.75 17.81
C LYS A 71 -2.45 1.59 16.92
N VAL A 72 -1.96 2.00 15.75
CA VAL A 72 -2.77 2.75 14.78
C VAL A 72 -3.94 1.88 14.30
N ILE A 73 -3.70 0.61 13.97
CA ILE A 73 -4.74 -0.33 13.55
C ILE A 73 -5.76 -0.56 14.68
N GLU A 74 -5.32 -0.75 15.92
CA GLU A 74 -6.20 -0.91 17.09
C GLU A 74 -7.07 0.33 17.31
N SER A 75 -6.50 1.53 17.16
CA SER A 75 -7.26 2.79 17.29
C SER A 75 -8.37 2.91 16.23
N ILE A 76 -8.10 2.50 14.99
CA ILE A 76 -9.12 2.49 13.92
C ILE A 76 -10.25 1.51 14.25
N GLN A 77 -9.91 0.29 14.67
CA GLN A 77 -10.89 -0.74 15.00
C GLN A 77 -11.76 -0.38 16.23
N THR A 78 -11.18 0.32 17.21
CA THR A 78 -11.93 0.78 18.39
C THR A 78 -12.89 1.92 18.05
N MET A 79 -12.52 2.82 17.13
CA MET A 79 -13.41 3.85 16.60
C MET A 79 -14.62 3.23 15.85
N GLU A 80 -14.37 2.26 14.96
CA GLU A 80 -15.44 1.55 14.22
C GLU A 80 -16.42 0.80 15.16
N LYS A 81 -15.91 0.20 16.24
CA LYS A 81 -16.73 -0.47 17.27
C LYS A 81 -17.49 0.51 18.17
N GLY A 82 -16.92 1.69 18.44
CA GLY A 82 -17.58 2.74 19.22
C GLY A 82 -18.79 3.33 18.51
N GLU A 83 -18.67 3.60 17.20
CA GLU A 83 -19.74 4.16 16.38
C GLU A 83 -20.91 3.17 16.20
N THR A 84 -20.61 1.89 15.98
CA THR A 84 -21.63 0.85 15.88
C THR A 84 -22.44 0.68 17.17
N ASN A 85 -21.80 0.77 18.35
CA ASN A 85 -22.50 0.71 19.63
C ASN A 85 -23.39 1.93 19.90
N GLN A 86 -22.99 3.13 19.47
CA GLN A 86 -23.80 4.35 19.61
C GLN A 86 -25.04 4.33 18.69
N ILE A 87 -24.89 3.88 17.44
CA ILE A 87 -26.02 3.76 16.48
C ILE A 87 -27.06 2.71 16.95
N MET A 88 -26.62 1.66 17.65
CA MET A 88 -27.53 0.65 18.23
C MET A 88 -28.28 1.19 19.46
N GLN A 89 -27.69 2.09 20.25
CA GLN A 89 -28.35 2.70 21.41
C GLN A 89 -29.34 3.81 21.06
N GLU A 90 -29.17 4.50 19.92
CA GLU A 90 -30.05 5.60 19.51
C GLU A 90 -31.34 5.13 18.78
N LYS A 91 -31.47 3.83 18.50
CA LYS A 91 -32.58 3.25 17.73
C LYS A 91 -33.62 2.45 18.52
N GLU A 92 -33.55 2.40 19.86
CA GLU A 92 -34.67 1.84 20.65
C GLU A 92 -35.81 2.86 20.73
N PRO A 93 -37.00 2.58 20.14
CA PRO A 93 -38.16 3.41 20.35
C PRO A 93 -38.80 3.07 21.71
N VAL A 94 -39.21 4.11 22.44
CA VAL A 94 -40.06 4.04 23.64
C VAL A 94 -41.45 3.54 23.28
#